data_AF-L2GSJ3-F1
#
_entry.id   AF-L2GSJ3-F1
#
_cell.length_a   1.000
_cell.length_b   1.000
_cell.length_c   1.000
_cell.angle_alpha   90.00
_cell.angle_beta   90.00
_cell.angle_gamma   90.00
#
_symmetry.space_group_name_H-M   'P 1'
#
loop_
_entity.id
_entity.type
_entity.pdbx_description
1 polymer ?
#
loop_
_entity_poly.entity_id
_entity_poly.type
_entity_poly.pdbx_seq_one_letter_code
_entity_poly.pdbx_strand_id
1 'polypeptide(L)'
;MDQLTQLASNFPVLRKLQQKTNNKVKQEHILLIVIALSIITIVFLPVASLVSNVLCVVIPFQRTVRLLIANKPPTLDLVVFWMTFGLLCVVDSALIVTRIVPFYYIFKMVAMNAIVLDGRVSRFLVDGYKRMGFLVEEDVGKRAKEAVEVLKEKSKHLKGELDEMKDK
;
A
#
# COMPACT_ATOMS: atom_id res chain seq x y z
N MET A 1 1.87 -25.98 7.81
CA MET A 1 0.68 -26.08 6.94
C MET A 1 -0.40 -25.10 7.38
N ASP A 2 -0.57 -24.86 8.67
CA ASP A 2 -1.69 -24.08 9.22
C ASP A 2 -1.71 -22.58 8.82
N GLN A 3 -0.54 -21.98 8.59
CA GLN A 3 -0.44 -20.59 8.15
C GLN A 3 -0.94 -20.39 6.71
N LEU A 4 -0.75 -21.39 5.82
CA LEU A 4 -1.25 -21.37 4.44
C LEU A 4 -2.76 -21.54 4.40
N THR A 5 -3.32 -22.38 5.27
CA THR A 5 -4.77 -22.59 5.42
C THR A 5 -5.46 -21.32 5.90
N GLN A 6 -4.88 -20.62 6.88
CA GLN A 6 -5.38 -19.32 7.35
C GLN A 6 -5.36 -18.26 6.26
N LEU A 7 -4.26 -18.15 5.50
CA LEU A 7 -4.12 -17.17 4.42
C LEU A 7 -5.14 -17.44 3.30
N ALA A 8 -5.35 -18.69 2.93
CA ALA A 8 -6.28 -19.11 1.89
C ALA A 8 -7.76 -18.87 2.28
N SER A 9 -8.12 -19.07 3.54
CA SER A 9 -9.49 -18.85 4.03
C SER A 9 -9.97 -17.40 3.97
N ASN A 10 -9.03 -16.44 3.93
CA ASN A 10 -9.31 -15.00 3.90
C ASN A 10 -9.66 -14.46 2.50
N PHE A 11 -9.57 -15.31 1.47
CA PHE A 11 -9.84 -14.94 0.09
C PHE A 11 -11.16 -15.54 -0.42
N PRO A 12 -12.22 -14.73 -0.58
CA PRO A 12 -13.53 -15.20 -1.05
C PRO A 12 -13.52 -15.68 -2.51
N VAL A 13 -12.54 -15.24 -3.31
CA VAL A 13 -12.35 -15.66 -4.71
C VAL A 13 -11.89 -17.12 -4.81
N LEU A 14 -11.05 -17.57 -3.86
CA LEU A 14 -10.60 -18.96 -3.78
C LEU A 14 -11.75 -19.90 -3.39
N ARG A 15 -12.73 -19.44 -2.61
CA ARG A 15 -13.94 -20.23 -2.31
C ARG A 15 -14.83 -20.46 -3.53
N LYS A 16 -15.00 -19.44 -4.38
CA LYS A 16 -15.77 -19.56 -5.64
C LYS A 16 -15.08 -20.48 -6.64
N LEU A 17 -13.75 -20.47 -6.70
CA LEU A 17 -12.96 -21.40 -7.52
C LEU A 17 -13.06 -22.83 -6.98
N GLN A 18 -12.92 -23.04 -5.67
CA GLN A 18 -13.07 -24.35 -5.03
C GLN A 18 -14.47 -24.95 -5.24
N GLN A 19 -15.53 -24.13 -5.22
CA GLN A 19 -16.89 -24.55 -5.56
C GLN A 19 -17.02 -24.93 -7.04
N LYS A 20 -16.39 -24.20 -7.96
CA LYS A 20 -16.35 -24.56 -9.39
C LYS A 20 -15.55 -25.84 -9.68
N THR A 21 -14.53 -26.15 -8.89
CA THR A 21 -13.72 -27.39 -9.03
C THR A 21 -14.26 -28.57 -8.22
N ASN A 22 -15.53 -28.52 -7.81
CA ASN A 22 -16.24 -29.61 -7.13
C ASN A 22 -15.55 -30.09 -5.84
N ASN A 23 -14.94 -29.16 -5.09
CA ASN A 23 -14.31 -29.40 -3.78
C ASN A 23 -13.15 -30.43 -3.75
N LYS A 24 -12.65 -30.87 -4.91
CA LYS A 24 -11.55 -31.86 -4.99
C LYS A 24 -10.16 -31.28 -4.69
N VAL A 25 -10.00 -29.96 -4.74
CA VAL A 25 -8.70 -29.30 -4.60
C VAL A 25 -8.76 -28.29 -3.46
N LYS A 26 -7.94 -28.51 -2.41
CA LYS A 26 -7.80 -27.59 -1.28
C LYS A 26 -7.30 -26.22 -1.77
N GLN A 27 -7.80 -25.14 -1.18
CA GLN A 27 -7.50 -23.75 -1.59
C GLN A 27 -5.99 -23.45 -1.63
N GLU A 28 -5.22 -24.10 -0.77
CA GLU A 28 -3.77 -24.02 -0.68
C GLU A 28 -3.07 -24.53 -1.95
N HIS A 29 -3.57 -25.62 -2.54
CA HIS A 29 -3.03 -26.18 -3.78
C HIS A 29 -3.41 -25.33 -5.00
N ILE A 30 -4.59 -24.70 -4.99
CA ILE A 30 -4.99 -23.76 -6.05
C ILE A 30 -4.08 -22.53 -6.02
N LEU A 31 -3.78 -21.99 -4.82
CA LEU A 31 -2.86 -20.87 -4.66
C LEU A 31 -1.45 -21.23 -5.15
N LEU A 32 -0.94 -22.42 -4.79
CA LEU A 32 0.35 -22.91 -5.23
C LEU A 32 0.41 -23.12 -6.75
N ILE A 33 -0.65 -23.64 -7.35
CA ILE A 33 -0.75 -23.81 -8.82
C ILE A 33 -0.77 -22.45 -9.51
N VAL A 34 -1.49 -21.46 -8.99
CA VAL A 34 -1.51 -20.10 -9.57
C VAL A 34 -0.14 -19.44 -9.45
N ILE A 35 0.55 -19.61 -8.32
CA ILE A 35 1.91 -19.10 -8.12
C ILE A 35 2.88 -19.81 -9.06
N ALA A 36 2.85 -21.14 -9.15
CA ALA A 36 3.72 -21.91 -10.03
C ALA A 36 3.47 -21.58 -11.52
N LEU A 37 2.22 -21.51 -11.94
CA LEU A 37 1.83 -21.16 -13.31
C LEU A 37 2.22 -19.71 -13.66
N SER A 38 2.10 -18.79 -12.70
CA SER A 38 2.54 -17.41 -12.91
C SER A 38 4.05 -17.30 -13.02
N ILE A 39 4.83 -18.05 -12.24
CA ILE A 39 6.30 -18.11 -12.38
C ILE A 39 6.68 -18.65 -13.76
N ILE A 40 6.06 -19.74 -14.23
CA ILE A 40 6.30 -20.29 -15.56
C ILE A 40 5.94 -19.25 -16.64
N THR A 41 4.77 -18.61 -16.52
CA THR A 41 4.31 -17.61 -17.50
C THR A 41 5.24 -16.39 -17.54
N ILE A 42 5.75 -15.96 -16.39
CA ILE A 42 6.70 -14.84 -16.27
C ILE A 42 8.04 -15.17 -16.91
N VAL A 43 8.48 -16.43 -16.87
CA VAL A 43 9.77 -16.86 -17.45
C VAL A 43 9.68 -17.04 -18.97
N PHE A 44 8.55 -17.52 -19.49
CA PHE A 44 8.46 -17.96 -20.89
C PHE A 44 7.70 -17.01 -21.83
N LEU A 45 6.88 -16.09 -21.33
CA LEU A 45 6.01 -15.26 -22.18
C LEU A 45 6.35 -13.75 -22.11
N PRO A 46 6.23 -13.00 -23.23
CA PRO A 46 6.42 -11.56 -23.26
C PRO A 46 5.32 -10.79 -22.50
N VAL A 47 4.23 -11.44 -22.10
CA VAL A 47 3.15 -10.87 -21.28
C VAL A 47 3.45 -10.89 -19.77
N ALA A 48 4.67 -11.28 -19.37
CA ALA A 48 5.11 -11.35 -17.97
C ALA A 48 4.81 -10.08 -17.16
N SER A 49 5.03 -8.90 -17.75
CA SER A 49 4.73 -7.60 -17.14
C SER A 49 3.26 -7.50 -16.73
N LEU A 50 2.35 -7.76 -17.67
CA LEU A 50 0.91 -7.66 -17.47
C LEU A 50 0.43 -8.69 -16.43
N VAL A 51 0.89 -9.93 -16.52
CA VAL A 51 0.53 -11.00 -15.58
C VAL A 51 0.99 -10.66 -14.16
N SER A 52 2.23 -10.18 -14.00
CA SER A 52 2.77 -9.80 -12.68
C SER A 52 2.00 -8.62 -12.05
N ASN A 53 1.63 -7.63 -12.87
CA ASN A 53 0.87 -6.46 -12.41
C ASN A 53 -0.54 -6.83 -11.95
N VAL A 54 -1.25 -7.66 -12.73
CA VAL A 54 -2.58 -8.14 -12.35
C VAL A 54 -2.52 -8.91 -11.03
N LEU A 55 -1.55 -9.82 -10.87
CA LEU A 55 -1.43 -10.62 -9.66
C LEU A 55 -1.07 -9.77 -8.42
N CYS A 56 -0.19 -8.78 -8.56
CA CYS A 56 0.13 -7.85 -7.48
C CYS A 56 -1.08 -7.03 -7.02
N VAL A 57 -2.02 -6.73 -7.93
CA VAL A 57 -3.18 -5.86 -7.64
C VAL A 57 -4.29 -6.60 -6.90
N VAL A 58 -4.52 -7.90 -7.17
CA VAL A 58 -5.70 -8.62 -6.68
C VAL A 58 -5.86 -8.58 -5.15
N ILE A 59 -4.79 -8.88 -4.40
CA ILE A 59 -4.81 -8.94 -2.93
C ILE A 59 -5.05 -7.56 -2.29
N PRO A 60 -4.23 -6.53 -2.56
CA PRO A 60 -4.41 -5.21 -1.98
C PRO A 60 -5.70 -4.55 -2.44
N PHE A 61 -6.14 -4.74 -3.69
CA PHE A 61 -7.42 -4.21 -4.18
C PHE A 61 -8.61 -4.73 -3.36
N GLN A 62 -8.66 -6.03 -3.06
CA GLN A 62 -9.70 -6.58 -2.19
C GLN A 62 -9.66 -6.02 -0.77
N ARG A 63 -8.47 -5.71 -0.25
CA ARG A 63 -8.31 -5.10 1.08
C ARG A 63 -8.74 -3.63 1.05
N THR A 64 -8.42 -2.88 -0.01
CA THR A 64 -8.84 -1.50 -0.23
C THR A 64 -10.36 -1.39 -0.33
N VAL A 65 -10.99 -2.22 -1.15
CA VAL A 65 -12.46 -2.24 -1.30
C VAL A 65 -13.15 -2.58 0.03
N ARG A 66 -12.61 -3.53 0.80
CA ARG A 66 -13.15 -3.85 2.14
C ARG A 66 -13.07 -2.67 3.10
N LEU A 67 -11.95 -1.93 3.12
CA LEU A 67 -11.80 -0.75 3.97
C LEU A 67 -12.73 0.39 3.52
N LEU A 68 -12.89 0.57 2.21
CA LEU A 68 -13.79 1.56 1.63
C LEU A 68 -15.24 1.29 2.03
N ILE A 69 -15.72 0.04 1.86
CA ILE A 69 -17.07 -0.36 2.28
C ILE A 69 -17.26 -0.17 3.79
N ALA A 70 -16.22 -0.41 4.59
CA ALA A 70 -16.27 -0.24 6.03
C ALA A 70 -16.11 1.23 6.50
N ASN A 71 -15.99 2.20 5.60
CA ASN A 71 -15.68 3.61 5.91
C ASN A 71 -14.47 3.77 6.85
N LYS A 72 -13.45 2.91 6.69
CA LYS A 72 -12.22 2.96 7.48
C LYS A 72 -11.12 3.67 6.69
N PRO A 73 -10.25 4.45 7.36
CA PRO A 73 -9.12 5.07 6.70
C PRO A 73 -8.19 4.00 6.09
N PRO A 74 -7.50 4.32 4.97
CA PRO A 74 -6.53 3.41 4.38
C PRO A 74 -5.40 3.10 5.37
N THR A 75 -5.03 1.83 5.49
CA THR A 75 -3.89 1.43 6.30
C THR A 75 -2.58 1.87 5.64
N LEU A 76 -1.57 2.25 6.42
CA LEU A 76 -0.26 2.69 5.93
C LEU A 76 0.34 1.69 4.92
N ASP A 77 0.29 0.40 5.20
CA ASP A 77 0.79 -0.66 4.30
C ASP A 77 0.18 -0.59 2.91
N LEU A 78 -1.11 -0.22 2.81
CA LEU A 78 -1.83 -0.11 1.55
C LEU A 78 -1.42 1.14 0.78
N VAL A 79 -1.25 2.26 1.48
CA VAL A 79 -0.81 3.52 0.87
C VAL A 79 0.59 3.35 0.28
N VAL A 80 1.51 2.79 1.08
CA VAL A 80 2.88 2.50 0.67
C VAL A 80 2.90 1.50 -0.49
N PHE A 81 2.06 0.46 -0.44
CA PHE A 81 1.90 -0.48 -1.53
C PHE A 81 1.53 0.24 -2.83
N TRP A 82 0.47 1.05 -2.84
CA TRP A 82 -0.01 1.71 -4.05
C TRP A 82 1.00 2.73 -4.61
N MET A 83 1.70 3.46 -3.74
CA MET A 83 2.79 4.36 -4.16
C MET A 83 3.95 3.58 -4.81
N THR A 84 4.41 2.52 -4.15
CA THR A 84 5.53 1.71 -4.65
C THR A 84 5.15 0.98 -5.94
N PHE A 85 3.94 0.44 -6.00
CA PHE A 85 3.41 -0.25 -7.18
C PHE A 85 3.32 0.70 -8.38
N GLY A 86 2.83 1.92 -8.19
CA GLY A 86 2.77 2.94 -9.25
C GLY A 86 4.15 3.25 -9.84
N LEU A 87 5.16 3.46 -8.99
CA LEU A 87 6.53 3.70 -9.42
C LEU A 87 7.09 2.51 -10.22
N LEU A 88 6.86 1.28 -9.75
CA LEU A 88 7.33 0.09 -10.47
C LEU A 88 6.62 -0.09 -11.81
N CYS A 89 5.34 0.28 -11.95
CA CYS A 89 4.66 0.25 -13.24
C CYS A 89 5.23 1.26 -14.25
N VAL A 90 5.69 2.43 -13.79
CA VAL A 90 6.40 3.39 -14.64
C VAL A 90 7.74 2.80 -15.10
N VAL A 91 8.49 2.17 -14.19
CA VAL A 91 9.75 1.49 -14.52
C VAL A 91 9.54 0.35 -15.51
N ASP A 92 8.49 -0.45 -15.34
CA ASP A 92 8.12 -1.53 -16.26
C ASP A 92 7.82 -1.04 -17.67
N SER A 93 7.27 0.17 -17.78
CA SER A 93 6.88 0.77 -19.06
C SER A 93 8.06 1.45 -19.76
N ALA A 94 9.04 1.93 -18.99
CA ALA A 94 10.19 2.69 -19.49
C ALA A 94 11.39 1.81 -19.90
N LEU A 95 11.45 0.56 -19.44
CA LEU A 95 12.62 -0.30 -19.62
C LEU A 95 12.24 -1.68 -20.16
N ILE A 96 13.10 -2.26 -21.02
CA ILE A 96 13.12 -3.70 -21.29
C ILE A 96 13.77 -4.39 -20.08
N VAL A 97 13.13 -4.31 -18.91
CA VAL A 97 13.73 -4.69 -17.63
C VAL A 97 14.18 -6.15 -17.62
N THR A 98 13.44 -7.02 -18.31
CA THR A 98 13.78 -8.45 -18.45
C THR A 98 15.09 -8.72 -19.17
N ARG A 99 15.54 -7.80 -20.03
CA ARG A 99 16.83 -7.93 -20.73
C ARG A 99 18.01 -7.54 -19.84
N ILE A 100 17.77 -6.71 -18.82
CA ILE A 100 18.80 -6.20 -17.91
C ILE A 100 18.89 -7.08 -16.66
N VAL A 101 17.75 -7.48 -16.10
CA VAL A 101 17.68 -8.29 -14.88
C VAL A 101 16.76 -9.49 -15.11
N PRO A 102 17.32 -10.70 -15.33
CA PRO A 102 16.50 -11.91 -15.33
C PRO A 102 15.82 -12.05 -13.96
N PHE A 103 14.57 -12.51 -13.94
CA PHE A 103 13.74 -12.67 -12.73
C PHE A 103 13.24 -11.38 -12.05
N TYR A 104 13.39 -10.20 -12.67
CA TYR A 104 12.86 -8.94 -12.12
C TYR A 104 11.39 -9.03 -11.68
N TYR A 105 10.50 -9.61 -12.50
CA TYR A 105 9.09 -9.72 -12.15
C TYR A 105 8.82 -10.66 -10.97
N ILE A 106 9.68 -11.65 -10.71
CA ILE A 106 9.59 -12.50 -9.52
C ILE A 106 9.99 -11.67 -8.29
N PHE A 107 11.10 -10.93 -8.38
CA PHE A 107 11.52 -10.05 -7.29
C PHE A 107 10.46 -8.99 -6.98
N LYS A 108 9.89 -8.35 -8.01
CA LYS A 108 8.78 -7.41 -7.89
C LYS A 108 7.60 -8.05 -7.14
N MET A 109 7.17 -9.23 -7.55
CA MET A 109 6.08 -9.96 -6.90
C MET A 109 6.35 -10.23 -5.42
N VAL A 110 7.56 -10.69 -5.08
CA VAL A 110 7.95 -10.97 -3.69
C VAL A 110 7.99 -9.68 -2.87
N ALA A 111 8.62 -8.63 -3.38
CA ALA A 111 8.72 -7.34 -2.71
C ALA A 111 7.32 -6.74 -2.45
N MET A 112 6.44 -6.77 -3.45
CA MET A 112 5.06 -6.27 -3.34
C MET A 112 4.24 -7.03 -2.31
N ASN A 113 4.32 -8.37 -2.30
CA ASN A 113 3.62 -9.17 -1.29
C ASN A 113 4.20 -8.93 0.12
N ALA A 114 5.52 -8.73 0.23
CA ALA A 114 6.16 -8.44 1.52
C ALA A 114 5.65 -7.14 2.14
N ILE A 115 5.36 -6.09 1.35
CA ILE A 115 4.78 -4.83 1.86
C ILE A 115 3.40 -5.06 2.49
N VAL A 116 2.57 -5.89 1.88
CA VAL A 116 1.19 -6.14 2.33
C VAL A 116 1.13 -7.08 3.54
N LEU A 117 2.09 -8.02 3.62
CA LEU A 117 2.14 -9.07 4.64
C LEU A 117 2.96 -8.68 5.87
N ASP A 118 4.04 -7.91 5.72
CA ASP A 118 4.92 -7.51 6.83
C ASP A 118 4.97 -5.97 6.99
N GLY A 119 4.34 -5.49 8.06
CA GLY A 119 4.34 -4.07 8.42
C GLY A 119 5.70 -3.48 8.82
N ARG A 120 6.77 -4.29 8.89
CA ARG A 120 8.15 -3.79 8.99
C ARG A 120 8.65 -3.29 7.65
N VAL A 121 8.30 -3.98 6.56
CA VAL A 121 8.72 -3.61 5.21
C VAL A 121 8.07 -2.30 4.78
N SER A 122 6.79 -2.11 5.10
CA SER A 122 6.09 -0.86 4.83
C SER A 122 6.73 0.33 5.55
N ARG A 123 7.08 0.18 6.84
CA ARG A 123 7.79 1.22 7.61
C ARG A 123 9.17 1.51 7.04
N PHE A 124 9.94 0.48 6.69
CA PHE A 124 11.23 0.65 6.04
C PHE A 124 11.12 1.46 4.73
N LEU A 125 10.10 1.18 3.91
CA LEU A 125 9.85 1.95 2.70
C LEU A 125 9.43 3.38 2.98
N VAL A 126 8.61 3.63 4.01
CA VAL A 126 8.26 4.99 4.44
C VAL A 126 9.52 5.77 4.85
N ASP A 127 10.41 5.16 5.63
CA ASP A 127 11.68 5.79 5.99
C ASP A 127 12.54 6.07 4.76
N GLY A 128 12.54 5.17 3.78
CA GLY A 128 13.16 5.40 2.47
C GLY A 128 12.56 6.59 1.73
N TYR A 129 11.23 6.68 1.64
CA TYR A 129 10.53 7.80 1.02
C TYR A 129 10.78 9.13 1.73
N LYS A 130 10.85 9.12 3.07
CA LYS A 130 11.24 10.29 3.87
C LYS A 130 12.66 10.74 3.54
N ARG A 131 13.63 9.82 3.48
CA ARG A 131 15.02 10.14 3.12
C ARG A 131 15.15 10.71 1.71
N MET A 132 14.32 10.24 0.78
CA MET A 132 14.29 10.75 -0.59
C MET A 132 13.55 12.09 -0.73
N GLY A 133 12.96 12.63 0.34
CA GLY A 133 12.22 13.88 0.31
C GLY A 133 10.84 13.80 -0.36
N PHE A 134 10.35 12.60 -0.68
CA PHE A 134 9.01 12.40 -1.24
C PHE A 134 7.90 12.62 -0.21
N LEU A 135 8.20 12.40 1.07
CA LEU A 135 7.29 12.67 2.17
C LEU A 135 7.81 13.88 2.93
N VAL A 136 7.25 15.05 2.61
CA VAL A 136 7.42 16.26 3.42
C VAL A 136 6.44 16.14 4.59
N GLU A 137 6.96 15.98 5.80
CA GLU A 137 6.16 16.15 7.02
C GLU A 137 5.76 17.62 7.08
N GLU A 138 4.53 17.96 6.68
CA GLU A 138 3.92 19.20 7.13
C GLU A 138 3.83 19.09 8.66
N ASP A 139 4.68 19.85 9.35
CA ASP A 139 4.77 19.83 10.79
C ASP A 139 3.53 20.54 11.38
N VAL A 140 2.41 19.81 11.41
CA VAL A 140 1.10 20.31 11.87
C VAL A 140 1.22 20.87 13.28
N GLY A 141 2.12 20.32 14.11
CA GLY A 141 2.41 20.84 15.45
C GLY A 141 3.04 22.23 15.44
N LYS A 142 3.87 22.54 14.44
CA LYS A 142 4.48 23.87 14.28
C LYS A 142 3.45 24.89 13.83
N ARG A 143 2.60 24.55 12.85
CA ARG A 143 1.47 25.40 12.43
C ARG A 143 0.44 25.61 13.54
N ALA A 144 0.16 24.58 14.34
CA ALA A 144 -0.74 24.69 15.49
C ALA A 144 -0.15 25.61 16.57
N LYS A 145 1.15 25.54 16.84
CA LYS A 145 1.84 26.47 17.75
C LYS A 145 1.80 27.91 17.23
N GLU A 146 2.11 28.12 15.95
CA GLU A 146 2.04 29.44 15.31
C GLU A 146 0.61 30.02 15.39
N ALA A 147 -0.42 29.22 15.11
CA ALA A 147 -1.81 29.65 15.24
C ALA A 147 -2.20 30.03 16.68
N VAL A 148 -1.72 29.28 17.67
CA VAL A 148 -1.96 29.58 19.10
C VAL A 148 -1.25 30.86 19.53
N GLU A 149 -0.03 31.11 19.04
CA GLU A 149 0.71 32.34 19.32
C GLU A 149 -0.01 33.56 18.73
N VAL A 150 -0.46 33.48 17.48
CA VAL A 150 -1.24 34.55 16.82
C VAL A 150 -2.53 34.86 17.59
N LEU A 151 -3.25 33.84 18.07
CA LEU A 151 -4.47 34.02 18.87
C LEU A 151 -4.18 34.67 20.23
N LYS A 152 -3.06 34.30 20.87
CA LYS A 152 -2.64 34.84 22.16
C LYS A 152 -2.24 36.31 22.05
N GLU A 153 -1.58 36.68 20.97
CA GLU A 153 -1.22 38.07 20.65
C GLU A 153 -2.46 38.93 20.40
N LYS A 154 -3.39 38.43 19.57
CA LYS A 154 -4.67 39.10 19.29
C LYS A 154 -5.53 39.27 20.54
N SER A 155 -5.52 38.29 21.45
CA SER A 155 -6.22 38.38 22.75
C SER A 155 -5.62 39.44 23.68
N LYS A 156 -4.31 39.66 23.66
CA LYS A 156 -3.67 40.74 24.43
C LYS A 156 -4.04 42.12 23.89
N HIS A 157 -4.04 42.26 22.56
CA HIS A 157 -4.45 43.52 21.91
C HIS A 157 -5.88 43.91 22.28
N LEU A 158 -6.82 42.95 22.16
CA LEU A 158 -8.23 43.16 22.52
C LEU A 158 -8.45 43.50 24.00
N LYS A 159 -7.63 42.96 24.91
CA LYS A 159 -7.69 43.34 26.34
C LYS A 159 -7.21 44.77 26.56
N GLY A 160 -6.13 45.19 25.91
CA GLY A 160 -5.65 46.57 25.98
C GLY A 160 -6.70 47.57 25.48
N GLU A 161 -7.33 47.30 24.33
CA GLU A 161 -8.40 48.14 23.80
C GLU A 161 -9.64 48.19 24.71
N LEU A 162 -9.95 47.10 25.41
CA LEU A 162 -11.09 47.04 26.34
C LEU A 162 -10.81 47.84 27.63
N ASP A 163 -9.58 47.83 28.12
CA ASP A 163 -9.17 48.58 29.30
C ASP A 163 -9.12 50.10 29.00
N GLU A 164 -8.63 50.49 27.82
CA GLU A 164 -8.67 51.90 27.36
C GLU A 164 -10.10 52.44 27.16
N MET A 165 -11.07 51.58 26.81
CA MET A 165 -12.48 51.96 26.70
C MET A 165 -13.19 52.08 28.06
N LYS A 166 -12.65 51.50 29.14
CA LYS A 166 -13.21 51.61 30.50
C LYS A 166 -12.72 52.84 31.26
N ASP A 167 -11.57 53.39 30.87
CA ASP A 167 -10.99 54.60 31.46
C ASP A 167 -11.51 55.91 30.82
N LYS A 168 -12.40 55.80 29.82
CA LYS A 168 -13.16 56.92 29.21
C LYS A 168 -14.59 56.96 29.73
#